data_AF-A0A1S2XHJ8-F1
#
_entry.id   AF-A0A1S2XHJ8-F1
#
_cell.length_a   1.000
_cell.length_b   1.000
_cell.length_c   1.000
_cell.angle_alpha   90.00
_cell.angle_beta   90.00
_cell.angle_gamma   90.00
#
_symmetry.space_group_name_H-M   'P 1'
#
loop_
_entity.id
_entity.type
_entity.pdbx_description
1 polymer ?
#
loop_
_entity_poly.entity_id
_entity_poly.type
_entity_poly.pdbx_seq_one_letter_code
_entity_poly.pdbx_strand_id
1 'polypeptide(L)'
;MGVTPKIAPSMLSSDLANLASEAHRMLNYGADWLHMDIMDGHFVGNLTMGAPVIESLRKHTKAYLDCHLMVTNPLDYVEPFGKAGASGFTFHIETSKDNWKELIENIKSHGMRPGVAIKPGTSVEEVYPLVEAETPVEMVLVMTVEPGFGGQKFMPETMDKVRILRKKYP
;
A
#
# COMPACT_ATOMS: atom_id res chain seq x y z
N MET A 1 -19.28 9.17 -10.63
CA MET A 1 -19.08 9.58 -9.22
C MET A 1 -17.77 10.34 -9.17
N GLY A 2 -17.73 11.50 -8.52
CA GLY A 2 -16.48 12.27 -8.43
C GLY A 2 -15.41 11.53 -7.64
N VAL A 3 -14.15 11.86 -7.88
CA VAL A 3 -13.03 11.41 -7.05
C VAL A 3 -13.09 12.11 -5.70
N THR A 4 -13.06 11.34 -4.62
CA THR A 4 -13.00 11.86 -3.24
C THR A 4 -11.54 11.81 -2.75
N PRO A 5 -10.97 12.90 -2.21
CA PRO A 5 -9.64 12.87 -1.64
C PRO A 5 -9.57 11.87 -0.48
N LYS A 6 -8.40 11.23 -0.33
CA LYS A 6 -8.10 10.33 0.78
C LYS A 6 -6.77 10.74 1.41
N ILE A 7 -6.79 11.03 2.70
CA ILE A 7 -5.60 11.36 3.48
C ILE A 7 -5.28 10.18 4.39
N ALA A 8 -4.12 9.55 4.15
CA ALA A 8 -3.66 8.37 4.85
C ALA A 8 -2.30 8.64 5.52
N PRO A 9 -2.26 9.06 6.80
CA PRO A 9 -1.00 9.24 7.52
C PRO A 9 -0.20 7.92 7.54
N SER A 10 1.10 7.99 7.20
CA SER A 10 2.00 6.84 7.34
C SER A 10 2.35 6.63 8.81
N MET A 11 1.94 5.47 9.33
CA MET A 11 2.19 5.08 10.71
C MET A 11 3.66 4.76 10.99
N LEU A 12 4.49 4.62 9.95
CA LEU A 12 5.95 4.49 10.08
C LEU A 12 6.57 5.68 10.83
N SER A 13 5.98 6.87 10.71
CA SER A 13 6.46 8.10 11.38
C SER A 13 5.81 8.36 12.74
N SER A 14 5.00 7.42 13.25
CA SER A 14 4.32 7.54 14.54
C SER A 14 5.17 6.98 15.69
N ASP A 15 4.71 7.19 16.92
CA ASP A 15 5.23 6.45 18.06
C ASP A 15 4.71 5.00 18.02
N LEU A 16 5.54 4.07 17.54
CA LEU A 16 5.21 2.66 17.42
C LEU A 16 4.88 1.99 18.77
N ALA A 17 5.39 2.52 19.89
CA ALA A 17 5.05 2.01 21.22
C ALA A 17 3.60 2.37 21.61
N ASN A 18 3.01 3.37 20.97
CA ASN A 18 1.67 3.89 21.24
C ASN A 18 0.75 3.80 20.01
N LEU A 19 0.96 2.82 19.14
CA LEU A 19 0.32 2.73 17.82
C LEU A 19 -1.22 2.85 17.83
N ALA A 20 -1.90 2.26 18.82
CA ALA A 20 -3.35 2.37 18.95
C ALA A 20 -3.79 3.82 19.26
N SER A 21 -3.07 4.50 20.16
CA SER A 21 -3.32 5.91 20.49
C SER A 21 -3.04 6.81 19.29
N GLU A 22 -1.92 6.58 18.59
CA GLU A 22 -1.54 7.31 17.39
C GLU A 22 -2.57 7.14 16.26
N ALA A 23 -3.08 5.93 16.05
CA ALA A 23 -4.14 5.64 15.10
C ALA A 23 -5.42 6.43 15.43
N HIS A 24 -5.89 6.38 16.68
CA HIS A 24 -7.04 7.17 17.11
C HIS A 24 -6.82 8.68 16.98
N ARG A 25 -5.61 9.15 17.31
CA ARG A 25 -5.22 10.55 17.15
C ARG A 25 -5.37 10.98 15.69
N MET A 26 -4.85 10.20 14.74
CA MET A 26 -4.94 10.52 13.31
C MET A 26 -6.39 10.55 12.81
N LEU A 27 -7.21 9.59 13.21
CA LEU A 27 -8.63 9.53 12.84
C LEU A 27 -9.41 10.73 13.40
N ASN A 28 -9.15 11.12 14.64
CA ASN A 28 -9.77 12.31 15.26
C ASN A 28 -9.38 13.61 14.55
N TYR A 29 -8.21 13.66 13.89
CA TYR A 29 -7.77 14.78 13.06
C TYR A 29 -8.18 14.64 11.58
N GLY A 30 -9.07 13.70 11.25
CA GLY A 30 -9.69 13.62 9.93
C GLY A 30 -8.97 12.71 8.93
N ALA A 31 -8.07 11.83 9.38
CA ALA A 31 -7.53 10.79 8.51
C ALA A 31 -8.64 9.89 7.97
N ASP A 32 -8.61 9.63 6.65
CA ASP A 32 -9.51 8.66 6.03
C ASP A 32 -9.05 7.23 6.31
N TRP A 33 -7.76 6.99 6.11
CA TRP A 33 -7.09 5.68 6.21
C TRP A 33 -5.85 5.79 7.10
N LEU A 34 -5.28 4.65 7.49
CA LEU A 34 -3.97 4.58 8.13
C LEU A 34 -3.05 3.80 7.20
N HIS A 35 -1.97 4.43 6.74
CA HIS A 35 -1.02 3.80 5.83
C HIS A 35 0.03 3.04 6.62
N MET A 36 0.16 1.76 6.31
CA MET A 36 1.02 0.81 7.02
C MET A 36 2.12 0.36 6.06
N ASP A 37 3.36 0.75 6.32
CA ASP A 37 4.51 0.39 5.51
C ASP A 37 5.16 -0.91 6.04
N ILE A 38 5.04 -2.00 5.29
CA ILE A 38 5.54 -3.33 5.64
C ILE A 38 6.81 -3.59 4.83
N MET A 39 7.94 -3.79 5.51
CA MET A 39 9.24 -4.01 4.89
C MET A 39 9.91 -5.27 5.44
N ASP A 40 10.48 -6.11 4.57
CA ASP A 40 11.09 -7.39 4.93
C ASP A 40 12.63 -7.35 5.07
N GLY A 41 13.26 -6.19 4.88
CA GLY A 41 14.72 -6.05 4.87
C GLY A 41 15.43 -6.60 3.63
N HIS A 42 14.69 -7.17 2.67
CA HIS A 42 15.23 -7.76 1.45
C HIS A 42 14.86 -6.93 0.22
N PHE A 43 13.59 -6.56 0.07
CA PHE A 43 13.15 -5.71 -1.04
C PHE A 43 13.66 -4.28 -0.88
N VAL A 44 13.73 -3.80 0.36
CA VAL A 44 14.34 -2.53 0.77
C VAL A 44 15.29 -2.77 1.92
N GLY A 45 16.30 -1.91 2.08
CA GLY A 45 17.30 -2.01 3.15
C GLY A 45 16.79 -1.62 4.55
N ASN A 46 15.54 -1.92 4.87
CA ASN A 46 14.90 -1.62 6.15
C ASN A 46 13.85 -2.68 6.51
N LEU A 47 13.59 -2.89 7.79
CA LEU A 47 12.59 -3.83 8.31
C LEU A 47 11.69 -3.10 9.32
N THR A 48 10.38 -3.17 9.14
CA THR A 48 9.42 -2.37 9.91
C THR A 48 8.50 -3.22 10.78
N MET A 49 7.41 -3.72 10.21
CA MET A 49 6.34 -4.43 10.90
C MET A 49 5.73 -5.48 9.99
N GLY A 50 4.99 -6.43 10.56
CA GLY A 50 4.30 -7.49 9.82
C GLY A 50 2.86 -7.71 10.29
N ALA A 51 2.24 -8.79 9.82
CA ALA A 51 0.85 -9.13 10.13
C ALA A 51 0.48 -9.11 11.63
N PRO A 52 1.34 -9.55 12.58
CA PRO A 52 1.00 -9.47 14.01
C PRO A 52 0.72 -8.05 14.53
N VAL A 53 1.39 -7.04 13.97
CA VAL A 53 1.16 -5.63 14.32
C VAL A 53 -0.19 -5.15 13.77
N ILE A 54 -0.53 -5.55 12.54
CA ILE A 54 -1.82 -5.24 11.91
C ILE A 54 -2.96 -5.88 12.70
N GLU A 55 -2.82 -7.16 13.06
CA GLU A 55 -3.82 -7.90 13.84
C GLU A 55 -4.05 -7.26 15.21
N SER A 56 -2.96 -6.87 15.87
CA SER A 56 -3.01 -6.18 17.15
C SER A 56 -3.73 -4.84 17.00
N LEU A 57 -3.35 -4.00 16.02
CA LEU A 57 -3.97 -2.70 15.79
C LEU A 57 -5.45 -2.81 15.42
N ARG A 58 -5.83 -3.81 14.60
CA ARG A 58 -7.22 -4.05 14.18
C ARG A 58 -8.15 -4.28 15.37
N LYS A 59 -7.67 -4.86 16.47
CA LYS A 59 -8.45 -5.03 17.71
C LYS A 59 -8.84 -3.69 18.36
N HIS A 60 -8.15 -2.61 18.02
CA HIS A 60 -8.36 -1.28 18.59
C HIS A 60 -9.00 -0.28 17.61
N THR A 61 -9.04 -0.54 16.30
CA THR A 61 -9.61 0.40 15.33
C THR A 61 -10.41 -0.26 14.22
N LYS A 62 -11.46 0.43 13.76
CA LYS A 62 -12.25 0.09 12.56
C LYS A 62 -11.79 0.85 11.32
N ALA A 63 -10.71 1.64 11.41
CA ALA A 63 -10.17 2.38 10.29
C ALA A 63 -9.77 1.46 9.14
N TYR A 64 -9.75 2.03 7.94
CA TYR A 64 -9.16 1.36 6.79
C TYR A 64 -7.63 1.28 6.99
N LEU A 65 -7.10 0.06 7.06
CA LEU A 65 -5.66 -0.19 7.18
C LEU A 65 -5.10 -0.44 5.78
N ASP A 66 -4.48 0.58 5.21
CA ASP A 66 -3.88 0.55 3.88
C ASP A 66 -2.48 -0.05 3.97
N CYS A 67 -2.35 -1.35 3.73
CA CYS A 67 -1.07 -2.05 3.87
C CYS A 67 -0.29 -1.99 2.56
N HIS A 68 0.89 -1.37 2.63
CA HIS A 68 1.85 -1.25 1.54
C HIS A 68 3.00 -2.24 1.75
N LEU A 69 3.07 -3.24 0.88
CA LEU A 69 3.95 -4.39 0.98
C LEU A 69 5.23 -4.16 0.16
N MET A 70 6.25 -3.64 0.82
CA MET A 70 7.63 -3.55 0.34
C MET A 70 8.38 -4.83 0.70
N VAL A 71 7.94 -5.96 0.13
CA VAL A 71 8.47 -7.31 0.40
C VAL A 71 8.76 -8.05 -0.89
N THR A 72 9.68 -9.01 -0.84
CA THR A 72 10.12 -9.79 -2.02
C THR A 72 9.11 -10.85 -2.47
N ASN A 73 8.34 -11.42 -1.54
CA ASN A 73 7.40 -12.53 -1.75
C ASN A 73 5.97 -12.18 -1.32
N PRO A 74 5.30 -11.18 -1.94
CA PRO A 74 4.02 -10.65 -1.45
C PRO A 74 2.88 -11.68 -1.40
N LEU A 75 2.89 -12.70 -2.24
CA LEU A 75 1.85 -13.75 -2.24
C LEU A 75 1.74 -14.47 -0.89
N ASP A 76 2.87 -14.70 -0.22
CA ASP A 76 2.94 -15.37 1.08
C ASP A 76 2.31 -14.54 2.20
N TYR A 77 2.14 -13.23 1.98
CA TYR A 77 1.59 -12.30 2.97
C TYR A 77 0.08 -12.11 2.83
N VAL A 78 -0.54 -12.56 1.74
CA VAL A 78 -1.96 -12.32 1.47
C VAL A 78 -2.86 -12.91 2.56
N GLU A 79 -2.72 -14.21 2.84
CA GLU A 79 -3.54 -14.88 3.86
C GLU A 79 -3.27 -14.32 5.28
N PRO A 80 -2.01 -14.17 5.74
CA PRO A 80 -1.73 -13.55 7.03
C PRO A 80 -2.31 -12.14 7.19
N PHE A 81 -2.22 -11.28 6.16
CA PHE A 81 -2.75 -9.91 6.22
C PHE A 81 -4.27 -9.86 6.13
N GLY A 82 -4.89 -10.73 5.33
CA GLY A 82 -6.33 -10.91 5.31
C GLY A 82 -6.87 -11.32 6.69
N LYS A 83 -6.24 -12.31 7.32
CA LYS A 83 -6.58 -12.74 8.70
C LYS A 83 -6.34 -11.66 9.75
N ALA A 84 -5.26 -10.87 9.59
CA ALA A 84 -4.96 -9.74 10.47
C ALA A 84 -5.96 -8.58 10.34
N GLY A 85 -6.79 -8.58 9.28
CA GLY A 85 -7.80 -7.55 9.03
C GLY A 85 -7.23 -6.31 8.35
N ALA A 86 -6.22 -6.47 7.49
CA ALA A 86 -5.85 -5.43 6.54
C ALA A 86 -7.05 -5.06 5.66
N SER A 87 -7.15 -3.79 5.26
CA SER A 87 -8.25 -3.32 4.39
C SER A 87 -7.79 -3.18 2.94
N GLY A 88 -6.59 -2.64 2.74
CA GLY A 88 -5.91 -2.61 1.46
C GLY A 88 -4.64 -3.44 1.50
N PHE A 89 -4.28 -4.01 0.35
CA PHE A 89 -3.04 -4.73 0.13
C PHE A 89 -2.42 -4.23 -1.18
N THR A 90 -1.38 -3.41 -1.05
CA THR A 90 -0.67 -2.79 -2.17
C THR A 90 0.70 -3.45 -2.31
N PHE A 91 0.89 -4.24 -3.37
CA PHE A 91 2.16 -4.92 -3.65
C PHE A 91 3.00 -4.14 -4.67
N HIS A 92 4.30 -4.41 -4.73
CA HIS A 92 5.18 -3.83 -5.74
C HIS A 92 5.15 -4.61 -7.07
N ILE A 93 5.01 -3.91 -8.20
CA ILE A 93 5.07 -4.55 -9.53
C ILE A 93 6.41 -5.26 -9.74
N GLU A 94 7.49 -4.72 -9.16
CA GLU A 94 8.85 -5.21 -9.32
C GLU A 94 9.07 -6.63 -8.76
N THR A 95 8.19 -7.08 -7.86
CA THR A 95 8.23 -8.41 -7.23
C THR A 95 7.12 -9.33 -7.71
N SER A 96 6.29 -8.89 -8.67
CA SER A 96 5.05 -9.59 -9.03
C SER A 96 4.79 -9.71 -10.52
N LYS A 97 5.81 -9.49 -11.37
CA LYS A 97 5.67 -9.49 -12.84
C LYS A 97 5.08 -10.79 -13.38
N ASP A 98 5.45 -11.93 -12.80
CA ASP A 98 5.08 -13.25 -13.31
C ASP A 98 3.78 -13.79 -12.70
N ASN A 99 3.31 -13.23 -11.58
CA ASN A 99 2.19 -13.78 -10.79
C ASN A 99 1.14 -12.73 -10.36
N TRP A 100 1.17 -11.51 -10.92
CA TRP A 100 0.26 -10.44 -10.50
C TRP A 100 -1.22 -10.81 -10.61
N LYS A 101 -1.62 -11.64 -11.59
CA LYS A 101 -3.03 -12.07 -11.76
C LYS A 101 -3.51 -12.89 -10.57
N GLU A 102 -2.77 -13.95 -10.24
CA GLU A 102 -3.02 -14.80 -9.08
C GLU A 102 -2.99 -13.98 -7.79
N LEU A 103 -2.02 -13.07 -7.67
CA LEU A 103 -1.88 -12.20 -6.50
C LEU A 103 -3.11 -11.31 -6.31
N ILE A 104 -3.61 -10.65 -7.36
CA ILE A 104 -4.81 -9.81 -7.26
C ILE A 104 -6.05 -10.63 -6.89
N GLU A 105 -6.24 -11.79 -7.53
CA GLU A 105 -7.35 -12.70 -7.22
C GLU A 105 -7.31 -13.16 -5.76
N ASN A 106 -6.12 -13.53 -5.27
CA ASN A 106 -5.91 -13.97 -3.90
C ASN A 106 -6.17 -12.83 -2.89
N ILE A 107 -5.74 -11.61 -3.21
CA ILE A 107 -6.03 -10.43 -2.37
C ILE A 107 -7.55 -10.19 -2.27
N LYS A 108 -8.27 -10.24 -3.41
CA LYS A 108 -9.73 -10.04 -3.41
C LYS A 108 -10.47 -11.17 -2.69
N SER A 109 -10.05 -12.42 -2.84
CA SER A 109 -10.67 -13.56 -2.18
C SER A 109 -10.56 -13.49 -0.64
N HIS A 110 -9.53 -12.79 -0.14
CA HIS A 110 -9.35 -12.49 1.27
C HIS A 110 -10.03 -11.19 1.74
N GLY A 111 -10.89 -10.59 0.91
CA GLY A 111 -11.70 -9.42 1.28
C GLY A 111 -10.92 -8.11 1.38
N MET A 112 -9.69 -8.06 0.86
CA MET A 112 -8.86 -6.86 0.83
C MET A 112 -8.97 -6.16 -0.53
N ARG A 113 -8.78 -4.84 -0.54
CA ARG A 113 -8.66 -4.08 -1.79
C ARG A 113 -7.25 -4.25 -2.37
N PRO A 114 -7.09 -4.75 -3.62
CA PRO A 114 -5.79 -4.86 -4.25
C PRO A 114 -5.31 -3.50 -4.78
N GLY A 115 -4.05 -3.19 -4.51
CA GLY A 115 -3.32 -2.07 -5.10
C GLY A 115 -1.98 -2.53 -5.67
N VAL A 116 -1.40 -1.70 -6.53
CA VAL A 116 -0.02 -1.88 -7.02
C VAL A 116 0.80 -0.61 -6.80
N ALA A 117 2.02 -0.77 -6.31
CA ALA A 117 3.02 0.27 -6.18
C ALA A 117 4.08 0.17 -7.28
N ILE A 118 4.61 1.33 -7.69
CA ILE A 118 5.75 1.43 -8.61
C ILE A 118 6.82 2.35 -8.03
N LYS A 119 8.08 1.92 -8.09
CA LYS A 119 9.24 2.73 -7.70
C LYS A 119 9.44 3.93 -8.64
N PRO A 120 10.24 4.94 -8.23
CA PRO A 120 10.57 6.07 -9.10
C PRO A 120 11.21 5.66 -10.42
N GLY A 121 12.08 4.64 -10.42
CA GLY A 121 12.72 4.12 -11.64
C GLY A 121 11.85 3.26 -12.56
N THR A 122 10.68 2.80 -12.11
CA THR A 122 9.84 1.86 -12.85
C THR A 122 8.88 2.58 -13.80
N SER A 123 8.76 2.11 -15.04
CA SER A 123 7.88 2.74 -16.04
C SER A 123 6.41 2.65 -15.62
N VAL A 124 5.63 3.71 -15.86
CA VAL A 124 4.20 3.76 -15.49
C VAL A 124 3.37 2.80 -16.34
N GLU A 125 3.83 2.50 -17.54
CA GLU A 125 3.21 1.57 -18.47
C GLU A 125 3.15 0.15 -17.90
N GLU A 126 4.05 -0.22 -16.98
CA GLU A 126 4.10 -1.55 -16.37
C GLU A 126 2.83 -1.87 -15.55
N VAL A 127 2.06 -0.86 -15.12
CA VAL A 127 0.80 -1.08 -14.37
C VAL A 127 -0.43 -1.18 -15.27
N TYR A 128 -0.35 -0.82 -16.55
CA TYR A 128 -1.53 -0.81 -17.42
C TYR A 128 -2.23 -2.18 -17.49
N PRO A 129 -1.50 -3.32 -17.65
CA PRO A 129 -2.15 -4.62 -17.69
C PRO A 129 -2.92 -4.94 -16.40
N LEU A 130 -2.46 -4.43 -15.26
CA LEU A 130 -3.09 -4.66 -13.95
C LEU A 130 -4.35 -3.81 -13.75
N VAL A 131 -4.39 -2.61 -14.34
CA VAL A 131 -5.55 -1.70 -14.27
C VAL A 131 -6.62 -2.10 -15.29
N GLU A 132 -6.22 -2.63 -16.45
CA GLU A 132 -7.10 -3.01 -17.55
C GLU A 132 -7.57 -4.49 -17.49
N ALA A 133 -7.11 -5.26 -16.51
CA ALA A 133 -7.51 -6.66 -16.32
C ALA A 133 -9.00 -6.81 -15.98
N GLU A 134 -9.55 -8.01 -16.23
CA GLU A 134 -10.92 -8.36 -15.82
C GLU A 134 -11.10 -8.27 -14.29
N THR A 135 -10.09 -8.72 -13.54
CA THR A 135 -9.97 -8.51 -12.11
C THR A 135 -8.85 -7.50 -11.86
N PRO A 136 -9.13 -6.18 -11.89
CA PRO A 136 -8.08 -5.18 -11.84
C PRO A 136 -7.69 -4.83 -10.41
N VAL A 137 -6.52 -4.20 -10.27
CA VAL A 137 -6.18 -3.40 -9.08
C VAL A 137 -7.12 -2.20 -8.97
N GLU A 138 -7.39 -1.78 -7.75
CA GLU A 138 -8.29 -0.66 -7.46
C GLU A 138 -7.54 0.60 -7.00
N MET A 139 -6.22 0.51 -6.86
CA MET A 139 -5.34 1.63 -6.50
C MET A 139 -3.96 1.46 -7.14
N VAL A 140 -3.38 2.57 -7.60
CA VAL A 140 -1.98 2.63 -8.01
C VAL A 140 -1.23 3.62 -7.11
N LEU A 141 -0.22 3.13 -6.40
CA LEU A 141 0.68 3.93 -5.57
C LEU A 141 1.94 4.31 -6.37
N VAL A 142 2.05 5.59 -6.72
CA VAL A 142 3.28 6.12 -7.33
C VAL A 142 4.22 6.53 -6.20
N MET A 143 5.33 5.82 -6.04
CA MET A 143 6.35 6.21 -5.07
C MET A 143 7.00 7.54 -5.50
N THR A 144 7.01 8.50 -4.59
CA THR A 144 7.57 9.85 -4.82
C THR A 144 8.93 10.06 -4.14
N VAL A 145 9.51 8.97 -3.66
CA VAL A 145 10.84 8.81 -3.05
C VAL A 145 11.28 7.37 -3.32
N GLU A 146 12.57 7.06 -3.15
CA GLU A 146 12.99 5.66 -3.13
C GLU A 146 12.42 4.96 -1.87
N PRO A 147 11.77 3.79 -2.00
CA PRO A 147 11.16 3.13 -0.85
C PRO A 147 12.19 2.70 0.19
N GLY A 148 11.82 2.78 1.47
CA GLY A 148 12.61 2.23 2.58
C GLY A 148 12.64 3.10 3.84
N PHE A 149 12.72 4.43 3.70
CA PHE A 149 12.85 5.34 4.86
C PHE A 149 11.97 6.59 4.73
N GLY A 150 11.45 7.05 5.87
CA GLY A 150 10.75 8.35 5.96
C GLY A 150 11.72 9.55 5.90
N GLY A 151 11.16 10.75 5.71
CA GLY A 151 11.93 12.00 5.75
C GLY A 151 12.76 12.33 4.50
N GLN A 152 12.62 11.54 3.44
CA GLN A 152 13.28 11.78 2.16
C GLN A 152 12.66 12.97 1.41
N LYS A 153 13.42 13.53 0.46
CA LYS A 153 12.97 14.65 -0.38
C LYS A 153 12.01 14.15 -1.45
N PHE A 154 10.88 14.82 -1.59
CA PHE A 154 9.93 14.60 -2.68
C PHE A 154 10.61 14.73 -4.06
N MET A 155 10.27 13.82 -4.98
CA MET A 155 10.74 13.76 -6.37
C MET A 155 9.65 14.26 -7.33
N PRO A 156 9.64 15.54 -7.73
CA PRO A 156 8.56 16.14 -8.54
C PRO A 156 8.34 15.47 -9.90
N GLU A 157 9.38 14.88 -10.49
CA GLU A 157 9.34 14.15 -11.75
C GLU A 157 8.38 12.95 -11.72
N THR A 158 8.12 12.39 -10.54
CA THR A 158 7.16 11.28 -10.38
C THR A 158 5.71 11.69 -10.66
N MET A 159 5.40 12.99 -10.64
CA MET A 159 4.07 13.52 -10.94
C MET A 159 3.66 13.31 -12.41
N ASP A 160 4.61 13.13 -13.32
CA ASP A 160 4.28 12.79 -14.70
C ASP A 160 3.56 11.44 -14.79
N LYS A 161 3.96 10.46 -13.97
CA LYS A 161 3.26 9.17 -13.85
C LYS A 161 1.82 9.36 -13.35
N VAL A 162 1.62 10.23 -12.34
CA VAL A 162 0.29 10.55 -11.79
C VAL A 162 -0.60 11.19 -12.86
N ARG A 163 -0.08 12.15 -13.63
CA ARG A 163 -0.81 12.80 -14.73
C ARG A 163 -1.20 11.81 -15.81
N ILE A 164 -0.28 10.92 -16.19
CA ILE A 164 -0.52 9.88 -17.19
C ILE A 164 -1.64 8.94 -16.72
N LEU A 165 -1.55 8.42 -15.49
CA LEU A 165 -2.56 7.53 -14.92
C LEU A 165 -3.93 8.21 -14.84
N ARG A 166 -4.00 9.44 -14.32
CA ARG A 166 -5.28 10.19 -14.23
C ARG A 166 -5.88 10.48 -15.59
N LYS A 167 -5.06 10.81 -16.59
CA LYS A 167 -5.53 11.08 -17.96
C LYS A 167 -6.11 9.82 -18.62
N LYS A 168 -5.47 8.66 -18.39
CA LYS A 168 -5.88 7.39 -18.98
C LYS A 168 -7.07 6.75 -18.23
N TYR A 169 -7.14 6.92 -16.92
CA TYR A 169 -8.15 6.35 -16.03
C TYR A 169 -8.81 7.45 -15.16
N PRO A 170 -9.78 8.22 -15.71
CA PRO A 170 -10.36 9.38 -15.04
C PRO A 170 -11.29 9.05 -13.86
#